data_AF-A0A9D6T8P5-F1
#
_entry.id   AF-A0A9D6T8P5-F1
#
_cell.length_a   1.000
_cell.length_b   1.000
_cell.length_c   1.000
_cell.angle_alpha   90.00
_cell.angle_beta   90.00
_cell.angle_gamma   90.00
#
_symmetry.space_group_name_H-M   'P 1'
#
loop_
_entity.id
_entity.type
_entity.pdbx_description
1 polymer ?
#
loop_
_entity_poly.entity_id
_entity_poly.type
_entity_poly.pdbx_seq_one_letter_code
_entity_poly.pdbx_strand_id
1 'polypeptide(L)'
;MPRPQAPVREFPAAAASAPRADQHSNLRSSPPPASIEEQHAAPAAPAELEPVAAPPAAQPEPAPKRVAAPARAPAAVAASRVEPPAADQADGASDTAVAPAPAVASRAAARPAARGAQRAPVDVPADEPPLQGEPVADVALLTANHHNGARSQPAADAIEPGVVVNEQNLEQYKHLLSPGLEWAVHYGWRIRVGAPRPIEMIRAYREATEKYSGQAKLSPDGLRVLNWTAGLPFPNIDVNDPMVAHKIMWNYSYSFVATDDYTAENFDADTGTIAKNKGMTVERHYMIDNLRKLNYTGRLFVDPKPNIPNSDDLRYKESLHPLSEPFDLKGVGGTFYRYNDPNRQDDSWLYLPQLRRVRRLSTAQRSDALFGQDSDIDSYYGYNGHIAWMDWKFLGERTILGAVHGQHVPVKWQEPEDWAFDDVWEPRQVYVIEGVSKLPQYAYGKRIIFIDKEGWVVTSSDIYDRAGQLWKVWVNLRSFKREVIPGAKLSRYSDEMGFTHAIVCLDTQLLHATKAALPSTHSQGEECLYYNMGDKVGLSEEFFSVAHLIEAGH
;
A
#
# COMPACT_ATOMS: atom_id res chain seq x y z
N MET A 1 -61.66 -3.03 -49.20
CA MET A 1 -60.77 -4.02 -49.85
C MET A 1 -59.85 -4.66 -48.83
N PRO A 2 -59.63 -5.99 -48.85
CA PRO A 2 -58.70 -6.70 -47.95
C PRO A 2 -57.46 -7.36 -48.65
N ARG A 3 -56.29 -7.29 -47.96
CA ARG A 3 -55.08 -8.20 -47.88
C ARG A 3 -54.31 -8.66 -49.16
N PRO A 4 -53.07 -9.28 -49.13
CA PRO A 4 -52.11 -9.64 -48.04
C PRO A 4 -50.55 -9.54 -48.29
N GLN A 5 -49.76 -9.64 -47.18
CA GLN A 5 -48.51 -10.41 -46.84
C GLN A 5 -47.14 -10.42 -47.62
N ALA A 6 -46.06 -10.01 -46.88
CA ALA A 6 -44.74 -10.64 -46.54
C ALA A 6 -43.76 -11.19 -47.63
N PRO A 7 -42.46 -11.58 -47.36
CA PRO A 7 -41.57 -11.52 -46.16
C PRO A 7 -40.10 -11.06 -46.44
N VAL A 8 -39.24 -11.03 -45.39
CA VAL A 8 -37.76 -10.89 -45.47
C VAL A 8 -37.08 -12.20 -45.02
N ARG A 9 -36.01 -12.62 -45.71
CA ARG A 9 -35.18 -13.82 -45.44
C ARG A 9 -33.68 -13.47 -45.33
N GLU A 10 -32.97 -14.32 -44.61
CA GLU A 10 -31.56 -14.33 -44.14
C GLU A 10 -30.44 -14.58 -45.18
N PHE A 11 -29.21 -14.09 -44.83
CA PHE A 11 -27.79 -14.51 -45.09
C PHE A 11 -27.31 -14.87 -46.54
N PRO A 12 -26.00 -14.84 -46.95
CA PRO A 12 -24.75 -15.09 -46.19
C PRO A 12 -23.48 -14.28 -46.63
N ALA A 13 -22.30 -14.82 -46.28
CA ALA A 13 -20.94 -14.25 -46.25
C ALA A 13 -20.10 -14.19 -47.56
N ALA A 14 -18.96 -13.49 -47.44
CA ALA A 14 -17.62 -13.73 -48.04
C ALA A 14 -17.10 -12.86 -49.24
N ALA A 15 -15.79 -12.58 -49.12
CA ALA A 15 -14.76 -12.39 -50.16
C ALA A 15 -14.37 -10.96 -50.64
N ALA A 16 -13.17 -10.57 -50.16
CA ALA A 16 -12.03 -9.94 -50.84
C ALA A 16 -12.21 -9.15 -52.15
N SER A 17 -11.65 -7.94 -52.19
CA SER A 17 -11.09 -7.30 -53.40
C SER A 17 -10.14 -6.17 -53.02
N ALA A 18 -8.87 -6.26 -53.43
CA ALA A 18 -7.97 -5.11 -53.59
C ALA A 18 -8.44 -4.24 -54.77
N PRO A 19 -8.04 -2.96 -54.87
CA PRO A 19 -6.92 -2.66 -55.77
C PRO A 19 -6.04 -1.43 -55.45
N ARG A 20 -4.81 -1.53 -55.97
CA ARG A 20 -3.95 -0.53 -56.64
C ARG A 20 -3.27 0.63 -55.89
N ALA A 21 -1.98 0.70 -56.22
CA ALA A 21 -0.98 1.71 -55.94
C ALA A 21 -1.14 2.98 -56.82
N ASP A 22 -0.66 4.13 -56.31
CA ASP A 22 0.44 4.89 -56.94
C ASP A 22 0.93 6.08 -56.08
N GLN A 23 2.25 6.08 -55.83
CA GLN A 23 3.24 7.16 -55.99
C GLN A 23 3.41 8.38 -55.04
N HIS A 24 4.72 8.68 -54.86
CA HIS A 24 5.42 9.83 -54.26
C HIS A 24 5.51 9.87 -52.70
N SER A 25 6.65 10.13 -52.06
CA SER A 25 8.03 10.41 -52.48
C SER A 25 8.97 10.41 -51.26
N ASN A 26 10.24 10.06 -51.50
CA ASN A 26 11.46 10.51 -50.80
C ASN A 26 11.58 10.35 -49.27
N LEU A 27 12.40 9.40 -48.82
CA LEU A 27 13.36 9.61 -47.73
C LEU A 27 14.60 8.71 -47.93
N ARG A 28 15.76 9.32 -47.70
CA ARG A 28 17.10 8.78 -47.95
C ARG A 28 17.45 7.65 -46.97
N SER A 29 18.23 6.71 -47.47
CA SER A 29 18.80 5.53 -46.84
C SER A 29 19.96 5.83 -45.87
N SER A 30 20.06 5.02 -44.82
CA SER A 30 21.31 4.59 -44.16
C SER A 30 21.10 3.23 -43.47
N PRO A 31 22.12 2.34 -43.42
CA PRO A 31 21.94 0.88 -43.30
C PRO A 31 21.95 0.36 -41.85
N PRO A 32 21.51 -0.91 -41.60
CA PRO A 32 21.48 -1.51 -40.27
C PRO A 32 22.83 -2.09 -39.83
N PRO A 33 23.10 -2.22 -38.52
CA PRO A 33 24.30 -2.89 -38.03
C PRO A 33 24.16 -4.41 -38.06
N ALA A 34 25.29 -5.05 -38.37
CA ALA A 34 25.45 -6.48 -38.58
C ALA A 34 25.47 -7.29 -37.27
N SER A 35 24.96 -8.52 -37.38
CA SER A 35 25.07 -9.65 -36.47
C SER A 35 26.51 -10.13 -36.28
N ILE A 36 26.88 -10.50 -35.05
CA ILE A 36 28.11 -11.26 -34.77
C ILE A 36 27.73 -12.52 -33.98
N GLU A 37 28.15 -13.65 -34.54
CA GLU A 37 28.04 -15.02 -34.03
C GLU A 37 28.98 -15.29 -32.83
N GLU A 38 28.55 -16.23 -32.01
CA GLU A 38 29.30 -16.85 -30.91
C GLU A 38 30.56 -17.58 -31.38
N GLN A 39 31.65 -17.44 -30.61
CA GLN A 39 32.70 -18.46 -30.55
C GLN A 39 33.08 -18.73 -29.08
N HIS A 40 32.92 -19.99 -28.69
CA HIS A 40 33.37 -20.59 -27.44
C HIS A 40 34.90 -20.75 -27.40
N ALA A 41 35.53 -20.34 -26.29
CA ALA A 41 36.77 -20.94 -25.80
C ALA A 41 36.89 -20.77 -24.26
N ALA A 42 37.21 -21.86 -23.57
CA ALA A 42 37.35 -21.98 -22.12
C ALA A 42 38.82 -21.72 -21.66
N PRO A 43 39.17 -21.69 -20.36
CA PRO A 43 39.87 -20.57 -19.73
C PRO A 43 41.38 -20.79 -19.52
N ALA A 44 42.13 -19.68 -19.47
CA ALA A 44 43.54 -19.65 -19.05
C ALA A 44 43.66 -19.19 -17.58
N ALA A 45 44.54 -19.85 -16.84
CA ALA A 45 44.88 -19.60 -15.43
C ALA A 45 45.60 -18.24 -15.21
N PRO A 46 45.62 -17.70 -13.97
CA PRO A 46 45.98 -16.31 -13.73
C PRO A 46 47.49 -16.08 -13.71
N ALA A 47 47.93 -14.97 -14.32
CA ALA A 47 49.29 -14.46 -14.20
C ALA A 47 49.44 -13.66 -12.88
N GLU A 48 50.50 -13.97 -12.14
CA GLU A 48 50.97 -13.19 -10.99
C GLU A 48 51.32 -11.76 -11.41
N LEU A 49 50.74 -10.77 -10.73
CA LEU A 49 51.15 -9.37 -10.82
C LEU A 49 52.02 -9.03 -9.61
N GLU A 50 53.25 -8.60 -9.88
CA GLU A 50 54.17 -8.02 -8.92
C GLU A 50 53.62 -6.74 -8.26
N PRO A 51 54.02 -6.42 -7.02
CA PRO A 51 53.44 -5.32 -6.26
C PRO A 51 53.86 -3.96 -6.82
N VAL A 52 52.88 -3.19 -7.29
CA VAL A 52 53.06 -1.77 -7.61
C VAL A 52 53.26 -0.99 -6.31
N ALA A 53 54.39 -0.27 -6.23
CA ALA A 53 54.76 0.59 -5.12
C ALA A 53 53.68 1.66 -4.82
N ALA A 54 53.40 1.84 -3.53
CA ALA A 54 52.47 2.85 -3.03
C ALA A 54 52.95 4.27 -3.40
N PRO A 55 52.04 5.18 -3.82
CA PRO A 55 52.36 6.60 -3.95
C PRO A 55 52.63 7.21 -2.56
N PRO A 56 53.51 8.22 -2.44
CA PRO A 56 53.84 8.83 -1.17
C PRO A 56 52.62 9.53 -0.55
N ALA A 57 52.49 9.42 0.78
CA ALA A 57 51.42 10.04 1.55
C ALA A 57 51.32 11.55 1.27
N ALA A 58 50.14 11.99 0.85
CA ALA A 58 49.80 13.41 0.81
C ALA A 58 49.83 13.99 2.22
N GLN A 59 50.51 15.13 2.39
CA GLN A 59 50.50 15.90 3.63
C GLN A 59 49.06 16.37 3.95
N PRO A 60 48.68 16.48 5.23
CA PRO A 60 47.36 16.95 5.60
C PRO A 60 47.19 18.42 5.19
N GLU A 61 46.19 18.71 4.36
CA GLU A 61 45.75 20.09 4.11
C GLU A 61 45.27 20.74 5.43
N PRO A 62 45.53 22.04 5.63
CA PRO A 62 45.09 22.75 6.82
C PRO A 62 43.56 22.90 6.82
N ALA A 63 42.94 22.62 7.97
CA ALA A 63 41.50 22.72 8.18
C ALA A 63 40.91 24.08 7.73
N PRO A 64 39.71 24.12 7.13
CA PRO A 64 39.06 25.37 6.78
C PRO A 64 38.73 26.17 8.04
N LYS A 65 39.09 27.46 8.02
CA LYS A 65 38.80 28.42 9.10
C LYS A 65 37.29 28.48 9.36
N ARG A 66 36.89 28.14 10.59
CA ARG A 66 35.56 28.43 11.14
C ARG A 66 35.27 29.92 11.01
N VAL A 67 34.25 30.28 10.24
CA VAL A 67 33.55 31.57 10.39
C VAL A 67 32.63 31.44 11.61
N ALA A 68 32.85 32.28 12.61
CA ALA A 68 32.06 32.32 13.83
C ALA A 68 30.64 32.82 13.54
N ALA A 69 29.63 32.06 13.96
CA ALA A 69 28.28 32.56 14.14
C ALA A 69 28.24 33.51 15.36
N PRO A 70 27.46 34.61 15.34
CA PRO A 70 27.44 35.58 16.42
C PRO A 70 26.81 34.99 17.68
N ALA A 71 27.48 35.21 18.82
CA ALA A 71 27.01 34.85 20.15
C ALA A 71 25.76 35.65 20.51
N ARG A 72 24.68 34.94 20.91
CA ARG A 72 23.53 35.53 21.61
C ARG A 72 23.94 35.76 23.07
N ALA A 73 24.10 37.03 23.45
CA ALA A 73 24.27 37.44 24.83
C ALA A 73 22.90 37.48 25.56
N PRO A 74 22.86 37.29 26.89
CA PRO A 74 21.64 37.13 27.67
C PRO A 74 21.03 38.48 28.03
N ALA A 75 19.70 38.61 27.93
CA ALA A 75 18.99 39.76 28.48
C ALA A 75 18.74 39.54 29.97
N ALA A 76 19.55 40.19 30.81
CA ALA A 76 19.31 40.35 32.23
C ALA A 76 18.34 41.51 32.47
N VAL A 77 17.40 41.25 33.39
CA VAL A 77 16.39 42.16 33.92
C VAL A 77 17.06 43.19 34.82
N ALA A 78 16.78 44.48 34.62
CA ALA A 78 17.02 45.54 35.59
C ALA A 78 15.77 46.42 35.70
N ALA A 79 15.29 46.56 36.92
CA ALA A 79 14.11 47.31 37.31
C ALA A 79 14.36 48.83 37.29
N SER A 80 13.33 49.59 36.91
CA SER A 80 13.13 50.96 37.38
C SER A 80 11.65 51.16 37.73
N ARG A 81 11.48 51.71 38.92
CA ARG A 81 10.30 51.97 39.74
C ARG A 81 9.46 53.10 39.15
N VAL A 82 8.12 52.96 39.13
CA VAL A 82 7.17 54.06 39.34
C VAL A 82 6.01 53.51 40.18
N GLU A 83 5.73 54.20 41.29
CA GLU A 83 4.75 53.87 42.33
C GLU A 83 3.29 54.14 41.91
N PRO A 84 2.30 53.51 42.57
CA PRO A 84 0.88 53.79 42.39
C PRO A 84 0.38 54.87 43.37
N PRO A 85 -0.72 55.59 43.07
CA PRO A 85 -1.38 56.44 44.06
C PRO A 85 -2.34 55.62 44.94
N ALA A 86 -2.51 56.08 46.18
CA ALA A 86 -3.34 55.49 47.21
C ALA A 86 -4.69 56.21 47.37
N ALA A 87 -5.68 55.42 47.83
CA ALA A 87 -6.81 55.69 48.74
C ALA A 87 -7.92 56.72 48.38
N ASP A 88 -9.18 56.24 48.36
CA ASP A 88 -10.22 56.53 49.39
C ASP A 88 -11.47 55.64 49.15
N GLN A 89 -11.98 54.90 50.16
CA GLN A 89 -13.23 55.13 50.94
C GLN A 89 -14.53 55.20 50.11
N ALA A 90 -15.69 54.59 50.43
CA ALA A 90 -16.21 53.82 51.56
C ALA A 90 -17.56 53.15 51.12
N ASP A 91 -18.00 52.15 51.90
CA ASP A 91 -19.36 51.71 52.26
C ASP A 91 -20.56 51.75 51.29
N GLY A 92 -21.35 50.66 51.28
CA GLY A 92 -22.81 50.77 51.19
C GLY A 92 -23.57 49.74 50.33
N ALA A 93 -23.99 48.66 50.98
CA ALA A 93 -25.31 47.99 50.90
C ALA A 93 -26.03 47.64 49.57
N SER A 94 -26.55 46.40 49.59
CA SER A 94 -27.90 45.93 49.20
C SER A 94 -28.20 45.37 47.78
N ASP A 95 -28.69 44.12 47.83
CA ASP A 95 -29.90 43.56 47.22
C ASP A 95 -30.02 43.12 45.73
N THR A 96 -30.29 41.81 45.62
CA THR A 96 -31.31 41.12 44.78
C THR A 96 -31.18 40.99 43.25
N ALA A 97 -30.96 39.75 42.83
CA ALA A 97 -31.79 38.89 41.96
C ALA A 97 -32.27 39.32 40.54
N VAL A 98 -31.74 38.59 39.54
CA VAL A 98 -32.40 37.82 38.43
C VAL A 98 -32.90 38.52 37.12
N ALA A 99 -32.15 38.23 36.02
CA ALA A 99 -32.49 37.96 34.58
C ALA A 99 -33.28 38.99 33.69
N PRO A 100 -33.37 38.90 32.32
CA PRO A 100 -32.57 38.26 31.23
C PRO A 100 -32.20 39.23 30.02
N ALA A 101 -31.65 38.67 28.91
CA ALA A 101 -31.09 39.19 27.61
C ALA A 101 -31.88 40.28 26.80
N PRO A 102 -31.46 40.86 25.62
CA PRO A 102 -30.41 40.50 24.62
C PRO A 102 -29.64 41.65 23.84
N ALA A 103 -28.64 41.25 23.02
CA ALA A 103 -28.07 41.73 21.71
C ALA A 103 -28.00 43.26 21.34
N VAL A 104 -27.01 43.82 20.60
CA VAL A 104 -26.53 43.55 19.21
C VAL A 104 -25.26 44.39 18.84
N ALA A 105 -24.31 43.73 18.15
CA ALA A 105 -23.36 44.11 17.06
C ALA A 105 -22.29 45.23 17.11
N SER A 106 -21.08 44.86 16.66
CA SER A 106 -20.51 45.35 15.39
C SER A 106 -19.54 44.33 14.74
N ARG A 107 -19.50 44.33 13.41
CA ARG A 107 -18.91 43.38 12.43
C ARG A 107 -17.38 43.49 12.27
N ALA A 108 -16.71 42.36 11.98
CA ALA A 108 -15.54 42.29 11.08
C ALA A 108 -15.43 40.88 10.44
N ALA A 109 -14.85 40.84 9.23
CA ALA A 109 -15.09 39.86 8.16
C ALA A 109 -14.51 38.43 8.35
N ALA A 110 -15.25 37.46 7.80
CA ALA A 110 -14.87 36.05 7.67
C ALA A 110 -14.13 35.75 6.35
N ARG A 111 -13.15 34.84 6.40
CA ARG A 111 -12.51 34.16 5.25
C ARG A 111 -13.26 32.86 4.92
N PRO A 112 -13.33 32.42 3.64
CA PRO A 112 -14.10 31.24 3.26
C PRO A 112 -13.32 29.95 3.56
N ALA A 113 -13.94 29.06 4.33
CA ALA A 113 -13.60 27.65 4.37
C ALA A 113 -14.08 26.98 3.07
N ALA A 114 -13.22 26.16 2.45
CA ALA A 114 -13.62 25.31 1.34
C ALA A 114 -14.68 24.32 1.83
N ARG A 115 -15.92 24.47 1.33
CA ARG A 115 -16.99 23.49 1.51
C ARG A 115 -16.60 22.23 0.74
N GLY A 116 -16.13 21.21 1.46
CA GLY A 116 -16.35 19.84 1.02
C GLY A 116 -17.85 19.59 1.01
N ALA A 117 -18.38 19.08 -0.10
CA ALA A 117 -19.78 18.74 -0.21
C ALA A 117 -20.13 17.67 0.85
N GLN A 118 -20.84 18.07 1.91
CA GLN A 118 -21.64 17.12 2.67
C GLN A 118 -22.69 16.59 1.70
N ARG A 119 -22.56 15.31 1.30
CA ARG A 119 -23.61 14.61 0.53
C ARG A 119 -24.87 14.59 1.40
N ALA A 120 -26.01 14.93 0.80
CA ALA A 120 -27.31 14.76 1.44
C ALA A 120 -27.57 13.26 1.72
N PRO A 121 -28.30 12.90 2.77
CA PRO A 121 -28.67 11.51 3.03
C PRO A 121 -29.47 10.96 1.83
N VAL A 122 -29.07 9.80 1.34
CA VAL A 122 -29.83 9.03 0.36
C VAL A 122 -30.97 8.34 1.10
N ASP A 123 -32.20 8.53 0.65
CA ASP A 123 -33.37 7.81 1.15
C ASP A 123 -33.21 6.31 0.86
N VAL A 124 -32.94 5.54 1.91
CA VAL A 124 -32.97 4.08 1.88
C VAL A 124 -34.45 3.65 1.94
N PRO A 125 -34.94 2.79 1.04
CA PRO A 125 -36.27 2.21 1.16
C PRO A 125 -36.43 1.49 2.51
N ALA A 126 -37.45 1.87 3.28
CA ALA A 126 -37.61 1.54 4.69
C ALA A 126 -38.03 0.07 5.01
N ASP A 127 -37.87 -0.87 4.07
CA ASP A 127 -38.44 -2.22 4.21
C ASP A 127 -37.42 -3.36 4.37
N GLU A 128 -36.15 -3.07 4.64
CA GLU A 128 -35.23 -4.05 5.22
C GLU A 128 -34.59 -3.45 6.48
N PRO A 129 -34.76 -4.09 7.67
CA PRO A 129 -34.02 -3.64 8.83
C PRO A 129 -32.53 -3.75 8.52
N PRO A 130 -31.69 -2.77 8.89
CA PRO A 130 -30.26 -3.01 8.92
C PRO A 130 -30.06 -4.30 9.71
N LEU A 131 -29.31 -5.26 9.15
CA LEU A 131 -28.79 -6.37 9.93
C LEU A 131 -28.05 -5.71 11.09
N GLN A 132 -28.72 -5.63 12.24
CA GLN A 132 -28.08 -5.38 13.51
C GLN A 132 -27.14 -6.56 13.64
N GLY A 133 -25.90 -6.37 13.20
CA GLY A 133 -24.81 -7.21 13.63
C GLY A 133 -24.88 -7.16 15.14
N GLU A 134 -25.36 -8.24 15.74
CA GLU A 134 -25.07 -8.55 17.12
C GLU A 134 -23.60 -8.17 17.33
N PRO A 135 -23.26 -7.39 18.37
CA PRO A 135 -21.87 -7.02 18.61
C PRO A 135 -21.07 -8.31 18.53
N VAL A 136 -20.16 -8.40 17.55
CA VAL A 136 -19.42 -9.63 17.28
C VAL A 136 -18.65 -9.94 18.55
N ALA A 137 -19.23 -10.81 19.38
CA ALA A 137 -18.66 -11.27 20.63
C ALA A 137 -17.42 -12.13 20.36
N ASP A 138 -17.10 -12.42 19.10
CA ASP A 138 -16.03 -13.33 18.69
C ASP A 138 -14.63 -12.72 18.60
N VAL A 139 -14.42 -11.46 18.99
CA VAL A 139 -13.06 -11.03 19.37
C VAL A 139 -12.61 -11.80 20.64
N ALA A 140 -13.55 -12.19 21.51
CA ALA A 140 -13.24 -13.03 22.66
C ALA A 140 -12.93 -14.48 22.25
N LEU A 141 -13.50 -14.98 21.14
CA LEU A 141 -13.20 -16.33 20.63
C LEU A 141 -11.76 -16.44 20.09
N LEU A 142 -11.18 -15.34 19.58
CA LEU A 142 -9.75 -15.27 19.22
C LEU A 142 -8.82 -15.38 20.44
N THR A 143 -9.32 -15.10 21.65
CA THR A 143 -8.54 -15.25 22.91
C THR A 143 -8.81 -16.55 23.66
N ALA A 144 -9.88 -17.28 23.32
CA ALA A 144 -10.33 -18.45 24.06
C ALA A 144 -9.88 -19.77 23.40
N ASN A 145 -8.56 -20.01 23.31
CA ASN A 145 -8.02 -21.34 22.98
C ASN A 145 -6.57 -21.54 23.47
N HIS A 146 -6.23 -21.03 24.66
CA HIS A 146 -4.88 -21.18 25.22
C HIS A 146 -4.89 -21.76 26.63
N HIS A 147 -5.40 -22.97 26.82
CA HIS A 147 -5.01 -23.84 27.95
C HIS A 147 -5.25 -25.30 27.55
N ASN A 148 -4.35 -25.87 26.74
CA ASN A 148 -3.89 -27.25 26.87
C ASN A 148 -2.80 -27.53 25.83
N GLY A 149 -1.68 -28.08 26.31
CA GLY A 149 -0.49 -28.35 25.50
C GLY A 149 -0.74 -29.29 24.32
N ALA A 150 0.07 -29.08 23.27
CA ALA A 150 0.44 -30.04 22.24
C ALA A 150 -0.61 -31.10 21.87
N ARG A 151 -1.64 -30.70 21.12
CA ARG A 151 -2.28 -31.59 20.14
C ARG A 151 -2.45 -30.82 18.83
N SER A 152 -1.61 -31.16 17.86
CA SER A 152 -1.90 -31.00 16.44
C SER A 152 -3.32 -31.50 16.16
N GLN A 153 -4.23 -30.64 15.72
CA GLN A 153 -5.44 -31.07 15.01
C GLN A 153 -5.15 -31.02 13.51
N PRO A 154 -4.81 -32.13 12.84
CA PRO A 154 -4.35 -32.09 11.46
C PRO A 154 -5.47 -32.38 10.44
N ALA A 155 -6.75 -32.47 10.86
CA ALA A 155 -7.85 -32.90 9.99
C ALA A 155 -9.00 -31.90 9.82
N ALA A 156 -9.12 -30.89 10.69
CA ALA A 156 -10.19 -29.88 10.58
C ALA A 156 -9.85 -28.76 9.57
N ASP A 157 -8.57 -28.49 9.35
CA ASP A 157 -8.09 -27.39 8.50
C ASP A 157 -7.88 -27.79 7.02
N ALA A 158 -8.09 -29.07 6.67
CA ALA A 158 -7.82 -29.59 5.34
C ALA A 158 -9.04 -29.38 4.42
N ILE A 159 -9.02 -28.30 3.64
CA ILE A 159 -9.96 -28.06 2.55
C ILE A 159 -9.39 -28.65 1.25
N GLU A 160 -10.21 -29.46 0.57
CA GLU A 160 -9.78 -30.14 -0.66
C GLU A 160 -9.68 -29.15 -1.85
N PRO A 161 -8.63 -29.25 -2.69
CA PRO A 161 -8.57 -28.51 -3.94
C PRO A 161 -9.79 -28.77 -4.82
N GLY A 162 -10.31 -27.72 -5.43
CA GLY A 162 -11.52 -27.75 -6.26
C GLY A 162 -12.81 -27.36 -5.50
N VAL A 163 -12.78 -27.29 -4.16
CA VAL A 163 -13.89 -26.70 -3.40
C VAL A 163 -14.06 -25.24 -3.78
N VAL A 164 -15.32 -24.82 -3.93
CA VAL A 164 -15.69 -23.40 -4.04
C VAL A 164 -16.41 -23.00 -2.76
N VAL A 165 -15.74 -22.20 -1.93
CA VAL A 165 -16.32 -21.61 -0.73
C VAL A 165 -17.27 -20.49 -1.15
N ASN A 166 -18.51 -20.55 -0.67
CA ASN A 166 -19.60 -19.64 -1.01
C ASN A 166 -20.60 -19.56 0.16
N GLU A 167 -21.67 -18.79 0.01
CA GLU A 167 -22.68 -18.63 1.06
C GLU A 167 -23.31 -19.97 1.52
N GLN A 168 -23.49 -20.94 0.60
CA GLN A 168 -24.16 -22.21 0.93
C GLN A 168 -23.33 -23.11 1.84
N ASN A 169 -22.01 -22.99 1.82
CA ASN A 169 -21.09 -23.78 2.65
C ASN A 169 -20.24 -22.92 3.60
N LEU A 170 -20.60 -21.64 3.80
CA LEU A 170 -19.84 -20.70 4.60
C LEU A 170 -19.63 -21.19 6.03
N GLU A 171 -20.68 -21.71 6.69
CA GLU A 171 -20.57 -22.25 8.05
C GLU A 171 -19.54 -23.38 8.17
N GLN A 172 -19.35 -24.17 7.12
CA GLN A 172 -18.36 -25.24 7.10
C GLN A 172 -16.93 -24.69 7.02
N TYR A 173 -16.71 -23.57 6.33
CA TYR A 173 -15.37 -23.09 5.96
C TYR A 173 -14.98 -21.73 6.55
N LYS A 174 -15.85 -21.06 7.30
CA LYS A 174 -15.57 -19.74 7.90
C LYS A 174 -14.37 -19.71 8.83
N HIS A 175 -14.00 -20.87 9.41
CA HIS A 175 -12.78 -21.00 10.21
C HIS A 175 -11.48 -20.78 9.41
N LEU A 176 -11.53 -20.87 8.08
CA LEU A 176 -10.43 -20.56 7.15
C LEU A 176 -10.51 -19.13 6.59
N LEU A 177 -11.45 -18.31 7.04
CA LEU A 177 -11.64 -16.93 6.58
C LEU A 177 -11.31 -15.94 7.71
N SER A 178 -10.90 -14.73 7.33
CA SER A 178 -10.98 -13.59 8.24
C SER A 178 -12.45 -13.14 8.35
N PRO A 179 -12.86 -12.47 9.44
CA PRO A 179 -14.18 -11.85 9.53
C PRO A 179 -14.57 -11.01 8.29
N GLY A 180 -13.62 -10.27 7.71
CA GLY A 180 -13.83 -9.52 6.48
C GLY A 180 -14.07 -10.39 5.24
N LEU A 181 -13.34 -11.51 5.12
CA LEU A 181 -13.57 -12.47 4.03
C LEU A 181 -14.86 -13.26 4.22
N GLU A 182 -15.25 -13.59 5.45
CA GLU A 182 -16.55 -14.17 5.76
C GLU A 182 -17.69 -13.25 5.31
N TRP A 183 -17.60 -11.95 5.65
CA TRP A 183 -18.53 -10.94 5.16
C TRP A 183 -18.58 -10.90 3.63
N ALA A 184 -17.42 -10.91 2.98
CA ALA A 184 -17.35 -10.82 1.52
C ALA A 184 -17.93 -12.06 0.81
N VAL A 185 -17.72 -13.27 1.38
CA VAL A 185 -18.35 -14.50 0.88
C VAL A 185 -19.87 -14.45 1.07
N HIS A 186 -20.35 -13.97 2.22
CA HIS A 186 -21.77 -13.74 2.43
C HIS A 186 -22.36 -12.73 1.43
N TYR A 187 -21.54 -11.80 0.92
CA TYR A 187 -21.92 -10.79 -0.06
C TYR A 187 -21.75 -11.20 -1.52
N GLY A 188 -21.29 -12.42 -1.79
CA GLY A 188 -21.24 -13.01 -3.14
C GLY A 188 -19.86 -13.45 -3.61
N TRP A 189 -18.78 -13.17 -2.88
CA TRP A 189 -17.44 -13.63 -3.27
C TRP A 189 -17.36 -15.16 -3.21
N ARG A 190 -17.17 -15.82 -4.36
CA ARG A 190 -16.95 -17.26 -4.43
C ARG A 190 -15.45 -17.57 -4.44
N ILE A 191 -14.95 -18.27 -3.44
CA ILE A 191 -13.52 -18.55 -3.31
C ILE A 191 -13.22 -19.95 -3.82
N ARG A 192 -12.56 -20.07 -4.98
CA ARG A 192 -12.11 -21.36 -5.52
C ARG A 192 -10.79 -21.76 -4.88
N VAL A 193 -10.77 -22.93 -4.28
CA VAL A 193 -9.61 -23.45 -3.54
C VAL A 193 -8.74 -24.30 -4.46
N GLY A 194 -7.44 -24.05 -4.43
CA GLY A 194 -6.41 -24.85 -5.10
C GLY A 194 -5.51 -25.57 -4.11
N ALA A 195 -4.58 -26.36 -4.65
CA ALA A 195 -3.54 -26.98 -3.84
C ALA A 195 -2.55 -25.92 -3.34
N PRO A 196 -2.13 -25.98 -2.07
CA PRO A 196 -1.14 -25.05 -1.54
C PRO A 196 0.20 -25.26 -2.24
N ARG A 197 0.89 -24.15 -2.54
CA ARG A 197 2.25 -24.16 -3.08
C ARG A 197 3.19 -23.39 -2.16
N PRO A 198 4.46 -23.79 -2.02
CA PRO A 198 5.42 -23.04 -1.22
C PRO A 198 5.77 -21.71 -1.89
N ILE A 199 6.05 -20.70 -1.08
CA ILE A 199 6.70 -19.45 -1.53
C ILE A 199 8.17 -19.50 -1.13
N GLU A 200 9.07 -19.36 -2.09
CA GLU A 200 10.50 -19.32 -1.83
C GLU A 200 11.02 -17.88 -1.72
N MET A 201 11.80 -17.59 -0.68
CA MET A 201 12.55 -16.34 -0.61
C MET A 201 13.58 -16.28 -1.74
N ILE A 202 13.66 -15.11 -2.39
CA ILE A 202 14.67 -14.84 -3.41
C ILE A 202 16.08 -15.12 -2.88
N ARG A 203 16.93 -15.74 -3.71
CA ARG A 203 18.23 -16.24 -3.28
C ARG A 203 19.08 -15.18 -2.60
N ALA A 204 19.21 -13.99 -3.21
CA ALA A 204 20.02 -12.90 -2.65
C ALA A 204 19.54 -12.44 -1.26
N TYR A 205 18.22 -12.46 -1.02
CA TYR A 205 17.65 -12.09 0.28
C TYR A 205 17.88 -13.16 1.34
N ARG A 206 17.80 -14.44 0.96
CA ARG A 206 18.13 -15.56 1.84
C ARG A 206 19.60 -15.51 2.27
N GLU A 207 20.52 -15.34 1.32
CA GLU A 207 21.96 -15.20 1.59
C GLU A 207 22.24 -13.97 2.48
N ALA A 208 21.56 -12.85 2.25
CA ALA A 208 21.66 -11.67 3.11
C ALA A 208 21.11 -11.92 4.52
N THR A 209 20.02 -12.66 4.65
CA THR A 209 19.42 -13.05 5.93
C THR A 209 20.38 -13.92 6.72
N GLU A 210 20.97 -14.94 6.11
CA GLU A 210 21.98 -15.81 6.74
C GLU A 210 23.20 -15.02 7.21
N LYS A 211 23.63 -14.04 6.40
CA LYS A 211 24.79 -13.21 6.70
C LYS A 211 24.56 -12.19 7.82
N TYR A 212 23.40 -11.52 7.85
CA TYR A 212 23.19 -10.33 8.68
C TYR A 212 22.13 -10.47 9.78
N SER A 213 21.28 -11.50 9.78
CA SER A 213 20.22 -11.59 10.81
C SER A 213 20.77 -11.72 12.24
N GLY A 214 21.94 -12.35 12.41
CA GLY A 214 22.56 -12.56 13.74
C GLY A 214 22.99 -11.28 14.47
N GLN A 215 23.13 -10.14 13.77
CA GLN A 215 23.45 -8.85 14.38
C GLN A 215 22.21 -7.99 14.67
N ALA A 216 21.09 -8.24 13.98
CA ALA A 216 19.87 -7.45 14.11
C ALA A 216 19.24 -7.62 15.49
N LYS A 217 18.86 -6.51 16.12
CA LYS A 217 18.19 -6.53 17.44
C LYS A 217 17.02 -5.57 17.43
N LEU A 218 15.91 -5.98 18.04
CA LEU A 218 14.83 -5.05 18.32
C LEU A 218 15.26 -4.13 19.46
N SER A 219 15.01 -2.83 19.34
CA SER A 219 15.19 -1.91 20.46
C SER A 219 14.25 -2.27 21.62
N PRO A 220 14.60 -1.94 22.88
CA PRO A 220 13.76 -2.31 24.04
C PRO A 220 12.32 -1.77 23.98
N ASP A 221 12.11 -0.64 23.31
CA ASP A 221 10.80 -0.02 23.07
C ASP A 221 10.06 -0.60 21.85
N GLY A 222 10.67 -1.51 21.09
CA GLY A 222 10.10 -2.09 19.87
C GLY A 222 10.08 -1.19 18.64
N LEU A 223 10.54 0.06 18.77
CA LEU A 223 10.34 1.10 17.76
C LEU A 223 11.40 1.11 16.65
N ARG A 224 12.48 0.33 16.79
CA ARG A 224 13.59 0.28 15.84
C ARG A 224 14.17 -1.12 15.72
N VAL A 225 14.70 -1.44 14.54
CA VAL A 225 15.61 -2.57 14.35
C VAL A 225 17.05 -2.03 14.32
N LEU A 226 17.80 -2.33 15.36
CA LEU A 226 19.19 -1.94 15.54
C LEU A 226 20.11 -2.90 14.77
N ASN A 227 21.19 -2.35 14.20
CA ASN A 227 22.23 -3.10 13.47
C ASN A 227 21.69 -3.98 12.33
N TRP A 228 20.55 -3.63 11.74
CA TRP A 228 20.08 -4.29 10.54
C TRP A 228 20.85 -3.76 9.32
N THR A 229 21.09 -4.64 8.34
CA THR A 229 21.81 -4.27 7.10
C THR A 229 21.00 -4.66 5.87
N ALA A 230 20.59 -5.92 5.75
CA ALA A 230 19.71 -6.43 4.71
C ALA A 230 19.16 -7.80 5.11
N GLY A 231 18.19 -8.33 4.35
CA GLY A 231 17.54 -9.60 4.64
C GLY A 231 16.49 -9.53 5.76
N LEU A 232 15.97 -10.68 6.17
CA LEU A 232 14.95 -10.76 7.22
C LEU A 232 15.59 -10.45 8.59
N PRO A 233 15.11 -9.45 9.33
CA PRO A 233 15.71 -9.11 10.62
C PRO A 233 15.62 -10.25 11.66
N PHE A 234 14.46 -10.91 11.74
CA PHE A 234 14.17 -11.91 12.77
C PHE A 234 13.68 -13.22 12.15
N PRO A 235 14.54 -14.03 11.50
CA PRO A 235 14.11 -15.24 10.80
C PRO A 235 13.58 -16.34 11.73
N ASN A 236 14.05 -16.35 12.99
CA ASN A 236 13.60 -17.28 14.02
C ASN A 236 12.62 -16.56 14.95
N ILE A 237 11.32 -16.73 14.71
CA ILE A 237 10.26 -16.17 15.55
C ILE A 237 10.00 -17.12 16.73
N ASP A 238 10.15 -16.60 17.94
CA ASP A 238 9.66 -17.24 19.17
C ASP A 238 8.31 -16.61 19.52
N VAL A 239 7.24 -17.40 19.43
CA VAL A 239 5.86 -16.96 19.73
C VAL A 239 5.63 -16.58 21.19
N ASN A 240 6.54 -16.98 22.09
CA ASN A 240 6.48 -16.63 23.50
C ASN A 240 7.22 -15.34 23.84
N ASP A 241 7.91 -14.73 22.87
CA ASP A 241 8.58 -13.44 23.07
C ASP A 241 7.52 -12.34 23.32
N PRO A 242 7.61 -11.57 24.43
CA PRO A 242 6.71 -10.46 24.68
C PRO A 242 6.64 -9.42 23.54
N MET A 243 7.68 -9.33 22.72
CA MET A 243 7.80 -8.44 21.56
C MET A 243 7.61 -9.16 20.22
N VAL A 244 7.07 -10.39 20.21
CA VAL A 244 6.84 -11.19 19.00
C VAL A 244 6.09 -10.42 17.93
N ALA A 245 5.03 -9.68 18.31
CA ALA A 245 4.23 -8.90 17.35
C ALA A 245 5.07 -7.83 16.64
N HIS A 246 5.96 -7.15 17.38
CA HIS A 246 6.87 -6.16 16.80
C HIS A 246 7.86 -6.80 15.84
N LYS A 247 8.45 -7.96 16.20
CA LYS A 247 9.37 -8.70 15.33
C LYS A 247 8.69 -9.12 14.02
N ILE A 248 7.47 -9.65 14.11
CA ILE A 248 6.66 -10.03 12.94
C ILE A 248 6.38 -8.82 12.05
N MET A 249 5.95 -7.69 12.64
CA MET A 249 5.65 -6.48 11.88
C MET A 249 6.89 -5.85 11.24
N TRP A 250 8.05 -5.90 11.89
CA TRP A 250 9.31 -5.46 11.30
C TRP A 250 9.75 -6.38 10.17
N ASN A 251 9.62 -7.70 10.31
CA ASN A 251 9.87 -8.65 9.23
C ASN A 251 8.97 -8.40 8.01
N TYR A 252 7.66 -8.23 8.22
CA TYR A 252 6.71 -7.85 7.17
C TYR A 252 7.19 -6.56 6.46
N SER A 253 7.56 -5.56 7.25
CA SER A 253 7.96 -4.26 6.72
C SER A 253 9.26 -4.35 5.90
N TYR A 254 10.20 -5.22 6.25
CA TYR A 254 11.46 -5.46 5.54
C TYR A 254 11.39 -6.68 4.61
N SER A 255 10.19 -7.13 4.22
CA SER A 255 10.00 -8.34 3.40
C SER A 255 10.72 -8.29 2.06
N PHE A 256 10.88 -9.46 1.45
CA PHE A 256 11.66 -9.64 0.22
C PHE A 256 10.90 -9.31 -1.07
N VAL A 257 9.64 -8.85 -0.98
CA VAL A 257 8.83 -8.54 -2.16
C VAL A 257 9.44 -7.41 -2.99
N ALA A 258 9.96 -6.38 -2.33
CA ALA A 258 10.69 -5.28 -2.97
C ALA A 258 11.85 -4.83 -2.07
N THR A 259 13.07 -5.27 -2.39
CA THR A 259 14.27 -4.96 -1.59
C THR A 259 14.91 -3.64 -1.98
N ASP A 260 14.86 -3.27 -3.27
CA ASP A 260 15.56 -2.09 -3.78
C ASP A 260 14.59 -1.06 -4.30
N ASP A 261 13.84 -1.42 -5.34
CA ASP A 261 12.87 -0.55 -5.97
C ASP A 261 11.70 -1.34 -6.57
N TYR A 262 10.57 -0.66 -6.69
CA TYR A 262 9.35 -1.16 -7.29
C TYR A 262 8.75 -0.08 -8.18
N THR A 263 8.37 -0.45 -9.38
CA THR A 263 7.65 0.40 -10.33
C THR A 263 6.43 -0.36 -10.84
N ALA A 264 5.25 0.20 -10.61
CA ALA A 264 4.02 -0.17 -11.27
C ALA A 264 3.58 0.97 -12.19
N GLU A 265 3.25 0.63 -13.43
CA GLU A 265 2.79 1.57 -14.46
C GLU A 265 1.38 1.21 -14.92
N ASN A 266 0.62 2.19 -15.42
CA ASN A 266 -0.65 2.00 -16.13
C ASN A 266 -1.61 1.00 -15.45
N PHE A 267 -1.98 1.25 -14.19
CA PHE A 267 -2.98 0.45 -13.51
C PHE A 267 -4.26 1.25 -13.27
N ASP A 268 -5.39 0.55 -13.30
CA ASP A 268 -6.71 1.14 -13.15
C ASP A 268 -7.30 0.80 -11.78
N ALA A 269 -8.21 1.66 -11.35
CA ALA A 269 -9.08 1.37 -10.22
C ALA A 269 -10.49 1.85 -10.51
N ASP A 270 -11.49 1.07 -10.09
CA ASP A 270 -12.88 1.48 -10.07
C ASP A 270 -13.35 1.57 -8.62
N THR A 271 -14.14 2.60 -8.33
CA THR A 271 -14.79 2.76 -7.03
C THR A 271 -16.30 2.88 -7.24
N GLY A 272 -17.10 2.21 -6.41
CA GLY A 272 -18.54 2.24 -6.58
C GLY A 272 -19.33 1.46 -5.54
N THR A 273 -20.65 1.58 -5.61
CA THR A 273 -21.57 0.87 -4.72
C THR A 273 -21.66 -0.61 -5.10
N ILE A 274 -21.77 -1.46 -4.08
CA ILE A 274 -21.91 -2.90 -4.22
C ILE A 274 -23.22 -3.37 -3.59
N ALA A 275 -23.87 -4.31 -4.25
CA ALA A 275 -25.10 -4.92 -3.76
C ALA A 275 -25.00 -6.44 -3.88
N LYS A 276 -25.56 -7.17 -2.91
CA LYS A 276 -25.55 -8.63 -2.94
C LYS A 276 -26.23 -9.13 -4.22
N ASN A 277 -25.60 -10.09 -4.90
CA ASN A 277 -26.06 -10.68 -6.17
C ASN A 277 -26.25 -9.66 -7.31
N LYS A 278 -25.61 -8.49 -7.25
CA LYS A 278 -25.61 -7.47 -8.30
C LYS A 278 -24.19 -6.98 -8.55
N GLY A 279 -23.93 -6.60 -9.79
CA GLY A 279 -22.65 -5.99 -10.14
C GLY A 279 -22.42 -4.66 -9.48
N MET A 280 -21.14 -4.37 -9.24
CA MET A 280 -20.70 -3.07 -8.78
C MET A 280 -21.21 -1.97 -9.72
N THR A 281 -21.81 -0.94 -9.15
CA THR A 281 -22.15 0.27 -9.91
C THR A 281 -20.97 1.23 -9.80
N VAL A 282 -20.13 1.25 -10.82
CA VAL A 282 -18.94 2.12 -10.90
C VAL A 282 -19.37 3.59 -10.82
N GLU A 283 -18.97 4.28 -9.76
CA GLU A 283 -19.16 5.72 -9.58
C GLU A 283 -18.02 6.51 -10.24
N ARG A 284 -16.78 6.01 -10.12
CA ARG A 284 -15.59 6.62 -10.71
C ARG A 284 -14.59 5.56 -11.14
N HIS A 285 -14.00 5.81 -12.31
CA HIS A 285 -12.84 5.11 -12.84
C HIS A 285 -11.59 5.98 -12.67
N TYR A 286 -10.47 5.37 -12.33
CA TYR A 286 -9.17 6.00 -12.15
C TYR A 286 -8.14 5.30 -13.02
N MET A 287 -7.33 6.09 -13.72
CA MET A 287 -6.11 5.62 -14.36
C MET A 287 -4.92 6.23 -13.62
N ILE A 288 -4.02 5.36 -13.17
CA ILE A 288 -2.85 5.71 -12.37
C ILE A 288 -1.62 5.37 -13.19
N ASP A 289 -0.88 6.40 -13.59
CA ASP A 289 0.23 6.24 -14.52
C ASP A 289 1.42 5.58 -13.83
N ASN A 290 1.71 5.95 -12.59
CA ASN A 290 2.83 5.38 -11.85
C ASN A 290 2.54 5.23 -10.35
N LEU A 291 2.95 4.09 -9.81
CA LEU A 291 3.27 3.87 -8.41
C LEU A 291 4.72 3.40 -8.33
N ARG A 292 5.59 4.23 -7.77
CA ARG A 292 7.02 3.93 -7.65
C ARG A 292 7.47 3.96 -6.20
N LYS A 293 8.41 3.11 -5.84
CA LYS A 293 9.09 3.08 -4.54
C LYS A 293 10.58 2.87 -4.73
N LEU A 294 11.38 3.62 -3.96
CA LEU A 294 12.83 3.48 -3.87
C LEU A 294 13.23 3.31 -2.41
N ASN A 295 13.74 2.12 -2.06
CA ASN A 295 14.35 1.85 -0.76
C ASN A 295 15.78 2.39 -0.72
N TYR A 296 16.11 3.07 0.37
CA TYR A 296 17.45 3.59 0.62
C TYR A 296 18.32 2.63 1.44
N THR A 297 17.70 1.65 2.08
CA THR A 297 18.36 0.69 2.98
C THR A 297 17.99 -0.74 2.62
N GLY A 298 18.89 -1.68 2.88
CA GLY A 298 18.64 -3.11 2.63
C GLY A 298 18.64 -3.54 1.17
N ARG A 299 19.28 -2.75 0.30
CA ARG A 299 19.35 -2.99 -1.15
C ARG A 299 20.28 -4.16 -1.47
N LEU A 300 19.88 -5.01 -2.41
CA LEU A 300 20.56 -6.26 -2.77
C LEU A 300 20.90 -6.39 -4.25
N PHE A 301 20.31 -5.58 -5.13
CA PHE A 301 20.44 -5.75 -6.58
C PHE A 301 21.07 -4.52 -7.26
N VAL A 302 20.49 -3.34 -7.06
CA VAL A 302 20.84 -2.10 -7.74
C VAL A 302 21.81 -1.29 -6.88
N ASP A 303 22.92 -0.86 -7.47
CA ASP A 303 23.89 -0.02 -6.77
C ASP A 303 23.37 1.39 -6.51
N PRO A 304 23.88 2.09 -5.49
CA PRO A 304 24.77 1.60 -4.43
C PRO A 304 24.09 0.62 -3.45
N LYS A 305 24.83 -0.42 -3.04
CA LYS A 305 24.44 -1.43 -2.06
C LYS A 305 25.38 -1.42 -0.83
N PRO A 306 24.91 -1.80 0.37
CA PRO A 306 23.52 -2.14 0.72
C PRO A 306 22.63 -0.91 0.92
N ASN A 307 23.22 0.30 0.92
CA ASN A 307 22.50 1.54 1.19
C ASN A 307 22.86 2.61 0.14
N ILE A 308 21.89 3.45 -0.18
CA ILE A 308 22.14 4.73 -0.86
C ILE A 308 22.66 5.72 0.18
N PRO A 309 23.76 6.47 -0.10
CA PRO A 309 24.20 7.55 0.78
C PRO A 309 23.07 8.53 1.05
N ASN A 310 22.71 8.70 2.33
CA ASN A 310 21.46 9.33 2.72
C ASN A 310 21.61 9.99 4.09
N SER A 311 21.87 11.30 4.07
CA SER A 311 22.04 12.12 5.27
C SER A 311 20.75 12.31 6.07
N ASP A 312 19.59 12.07 5.46
CA ASP A 312 18.28 12.26 6.06
C ASP A 312 17.75 11.02 6.79
N ASP A 313 18.50 9.92 6.77
CA ASP A 313 18.11 8.63 7.35
C ASP A 313 16.73 8.14 6.86
N LEU A 314 16.47 8.38 5.57
CA LEU A 314 15.34 7.80 4.85
C LEU A 314 15.41 6.27 4.83
N ARG A 315 14.25 5.65 5.00
CA ARG A 315 14.04 4.25 4.73
C ARG A 315 13.69 4.03 3.26
N TYR A 316 12.69 4.76 2.78
CA TYR A 316 12.28 4.75 1.37
C TYR A 316 11.52 6.02 0.99
N LYS A 317 11.43 6.26 -0.32
CA LYS A 317 10.47 7.19 -0.93
C LYS A 317 9.45 6.41 -1.75
N GLU A 318 8.20 6.83 -1.74
CA GLU A 318 7.10 6.22 -2.49
C GLU A 318 6.24 7.32 -3.11
N SER A 319 5.84 7.16 -4.36
CA SER A 319 5.08 8.14 -5.12
C SER A 319 3.97 7.44 -5.90
N LEU A 320 2.77 8.03 -5.87
CA LEU A 320 1.66 7.65 -6.73
C LEU A 320 1.25 8.90 -7.51
N HIS A 321 1.71 9.02 -8.75
CA HIS A 321 1.43 10.16 -9.61
C HIS A 321 1.84 9.91 -11.07
N PRO A 322 1.29 10.69 -12.02
CA PRO A 322 0.03 11.40 -11.90
C PRO A 322 -1.16 10.43 -12.00
N LEU A 323 -2.34 10.89 -11.56
CA LEU A 323 -3.60 10.37 -12.04
C LEU A 323 -3.86 10.93 -13.44
N SER A 324 -4.13 10.07 -14.42
CA SER A 324 -4.53 10.50 -15.76
C SER A 324 -6.06 10.59 -15.89
N GLU A 325 -6.80 9.80 -15.11
CA GLU A 325 -8.26 9.81 -15.02
C GLU A 325 -8.76 9.78 -13.58
N PRO A 326 -9.96 10.33 -13.29
CA PRO A 326 -10.86 11.07 -14.20
C PRO A 326 -10.37 12.49 -14.50
N PHE A 327 -11.02 13.18 -15.45
CA PHE A 327 -10.62 14.53 -15.89
C PHE A 327 -10.50 15.55 -14.75
N ASP A 328 -11.39 15.52 -13.76
CA ASP A 328 -11.36 16.42 -12.59
C ASP A 328 -10.19 16.12 -11.63
N LEU A 329 -9.52 14.98 -11.78
CA LEU A 329 -8.34 14.58 -11.00
C LEU A 329 -7.08 14.45 -11.85
N LYS A 330 -7.13 14.75 -13.15
CA LYS A 330 -5.96 14.69 -14.02
C LYS A 330 -4.80 15.52 -13.45
N GLY A 331 -3.63 14.89 -13.35
CA GLY A 331 -2.39 15.44 -12.80
C GLY A 331 -2.27 15.41 -11.28
N VAL A 332 -3.32 14.99 -10.55
CA VAL A 332 -3.25 14.84 -9.09
C VAL A 332 -2.27 13.72 -8.74
N GLY A 333 -1.53 13.87 -7.65
CA GLY A 333 -0.59 12.84 -7.21
C GLY A 333 -0.01 13.11 -5.84
N GLY A 334 0.62 12.08 -5.27
CA GLY A 334 1.27 12.14 -3.96
C GLY A 334 2.71 11.61 -3.99
N THR A 335 3.56 12.18 -3.12
CA THR A 335 4.90 11.67 -2.82
C THR A 335 5.10 11.60 -1.30
N PHE A 336 5.74 10.52 -0.84
CA PHE A 336 5.78 10.11 0.56
C PHE A 336 7.19 9.65 0.94
N TYR A 337 7.76 10.25 1.97
CA TYR A 337 9.09 9.91 2.47
C TYR A 337 8.94 9.26 3.85
N ARG A 338 9.48 8.05 3.98
CA ARG A 338 9.54 7.33 5.24
C ARG A 338 10.95 7.36 5.79
N TYR A 339 11.07 7.65 7.08
CA TYR A 339 12.33 7.73 7.82
C TYR A 339 12.54 6.49 8.70
N ASN A 340 13.79 6.18 9.04
CA ASN A 340 14.07 5.13 10.03
C ASN A 340 13.87 5.63 11.47
N ASP A 341 14.00 6.94 11.72
CA ASP A 341 13.74 7.51 13.04
C ASP A 341 12.24 7.54 13.36
N PRO A 342 11.74 6.74 14.32
CA PRO A 342 10.33 6.74 14.72
C PRO A 342 9.87 8.04 15.38
N ASN A 343 10.78 8.95 15.75
CA ASN A 343 10.40 10.28 16.25
C ASN A 343 10.17 11.28 15.12
N ARG A 344 10.51 10.94 13.88
CA ARG A 344 10.31 11.77 12.70
C ARG A 344 9.03 11.36 11.99
N GLN A 345 8.20 12.34 11.67
CA GLN A 345 6.98 12.10 10.91
C GLN A 345 7.30 11.81 9.44
N ASP A 346 6.54 10.91 8.82
CA ASP A 346 6.57 10.75 7.36
C ASP A 346 6.26 12.11 6.71
N ASP A 347 7.10 12.54 5.78
CA ASP A 347 6.78 13.70 4.96
C ASP A 347 5.91 13.25 3.80
N SER A 348 4.72 13.82 3.70
CA SER A 348 3.71 13.45 2.70
C SER A 348 3.21 14.70 2.01
N TRP A 349 3.28 14.74 0.69
CA TRP A 349 2.81 15.86 -0.12
C TRP A 349 1.80 15.39 -1.15
N LEU A 350 0.74 16.16 -1.31
CA LEU A 350 -0.29 15.96 -2.31
C LEU A 350 -0.33 17.18 -3.23
N TYR A 351 -0.19 16.97 -4.53
CA TYR A 351 -0.35 18.03 -5.53
C TYR A 351 -1.76 18.02 -6.09
N LEU A 352 -2.35 19.22 -6.17
CA LEU A 352 -3.70 19.46 -6.70
C LEU A 352 -3.60 20.47 -7.87
N PRO A 353 -3.56 20.01 -9.13
CA PRO A 353 -3.36 20.86 -10.30
C PRO A 353 -4.41 21.96 -10.45
N GLN A 354 -5.67 21.68 -10.10
CA GLN A 354 -6.77 22.64 -10.17
C GLN A 354 -6.54 23.84 -9.25
N LEU A 355 -5.77 23.64 -8.17
CA LEU A 355 -5.39 24.69 -7.23
C LEU A 355 -3.96 25.20 -7.45
N ARG A 356 -3.18 24.54 -8.32
CA ARG A 356 -1.74 24.72 -8.52
C ARG A 356 -0.98 24.78 -7.18
N ARG A 357 -1.34 23.90 -6.26
CA ARG A 357 -0.84 23.90 -4.88
C ARG A 357 -0.45 22.51 -4.45
N VAL A 358 0.65 22.47 -3.70
CA VAL A 358 1.07 21.30 -2.95
C VAL A 358 0.59 21.46 -1.51
N ARG A 359 -0.07 20.44 -0.99
CA ARG A 359 -0.51 20.35 0.40
C ARG A 359 0.32 19.30 1.12
N ARG A 360 0.89 19.66 2.26
CA ARG A 360 1.48 18.69 3.18
C ARG A 360 0.36 17.96 3.94
N LEU A 361 0.45 16.63 3.99
CA LEU A 361 -0.41 15.79 4.81
C LEU A 361 0.30 15.50 6.13
N SER A 362 -0.42 15.52 7.24
CA SER A 362 0.09 14.94 8.49
C SER A 362 0.08 13.42 8.39
N THR A 363 0.90 12.75 9.19
CA THR A 363 0.99 11.29 9.11
C THR A 363 -0.32 10.59 9.49
N ALA A 364 -1.13 11.14 10.41
CA ALA A 364 -2.44 10.58 10.72
C ALA A 364 -3.38 10.60 9.50
N GLN A 365 -3.26 11.60 8.62
CA GLN A 365 -4.10 11.73 7.42
C GLN A 365 -3.73 10.71 6.33
N ARG A 366 -2.70 9.89 6.52
CA ARG A 366 -2.41 8.77 5.60
C ARG A 366 -3.44 7.65 5.68
N SER A 367 -4.23 7.61 6.76
CA SER A 367 -5.41 6.73 6.88
C SER A 367 -6.69 7.34 6.31
N ASP A 368 -6.64 8.56 5.79
CA ASP A 368 -7.81 9.16 5.14
C ASP A 368 -7.96 8.59 3.72
N ALA A 369 -9.21 8.36 3.34
CA ALA A 369 -9.57 7.96 1.98
C ALA A 369 -9.00 8.91 0.93
N LEU A 370 -8.35 8.35 -0.09
CA LEU A 370 -7.75 9.12 -1.18
C LEU A 370 -8.70 9.26 -2.37
N PHE A 371 -8.76 10.47 -2.93
CA PHE A 371 -9.38 10.73 -4.25
C PHE A 371 -10.85 10.32 -4.42
N GLY A 372 -11.57 10.07 -3.31
CA GLY A 372 -12.94 9.55 -3.32
C GLY A 372 -13.04 8.02 -3.43
N GLN A 373 -11.92 7.31 -3.27
CA GLN A 373 -11.87 5.86 -3.16
C GLN A 373 -12.10 5.41 -1.71
N ASP A 374 -12.31 4.11 -1.49
CA ASP A 374 -12.31 3.48 -0.17
C ASP A 374 -10.90 3.20 0.35
N SER A 375 -9.89 3.30 -0.51
CA SER A 375 -8.49 3.06 -0.18
C SER A 375 -7.81 4.26 0.48
N ASP A 376 -6.83 3.98 1.34
CA ASP A 376 -5.94 4.94 1.99
C ASP A 376 -4.47 4.49 1.85
N ILE A 377 -3.54 5.43 2.01
CA ILE A 377 -2.11 5.18 1.78
C ILE A 377 -1.57 4.14 2.76
N ASP A 378 -2.07 4.16 4.00
CA ASP A 378 -1.64 3.27 5.07
C ASP A 378 -2.23 1.84 4.94
N SER A 379 -3.17 1.61 4.03
CA SER A 379 -3.68 0.27 3.71
C SER A 379 -2.99 -0.37 2.50
N TYR A 380 -2.17 0.37 1.75
CA TYR A 380 -1.45 -0.19 0.60
C TYR A 380 -0.69 -1.47 0.97
N TYR A 381 -0.72 -2.44 0.07
CA TYR A 381 -0.15 -3.78 0.26
C TYR A 381 -0.76 -4.60 1.42
N GLY A 382 -1.85 -4.12 2.03
CA GLY A 382 -2.53 -4.66 3.21
C GLY A 382 -2.21 -3.91 4.50
N TYR A 383 -1.01 -3.33 4.60
CA TYR A 383 -0.62 -2.38 5.64
C TYR A 383 0.66 -1.66 5.24
N ASN A 384 0.63 -0.32 5.22
CA ASN A 384 1.77 0.55 4.90
C ASN A 384 1.93 1.66 5.96
N GLY A 385 1.31 1.51 7.13
CA GLY A 385 1.53 2.41 8.26
C GLY A 385 2.91 2.24 8.91
N HIS A 386 3.30 3.21 9.74
CA HIS A 386 4.58 3.20 10.42
C HIS A 386 4.56 2.23 11.62
N ILE A 387 5.44 1.22 11.64
CA ILE A 387 5.47 0.17 12.68
C ILE A 387 5.55 0.76 14.10
N ALA A 388 6.40 1.76 14.30
CA ALA A 388 6.60 2.37 15.62
C ALA A 388 5.37 3.12 16.17
N TRP A 389 4.38 3.44 15.34
CA TRP A 389 3.26 4.32 15.71
C TRP A 389 1.96 3.56 15.98
N MET A 390 2.08 2.25 16.08
CA MET A 390 1.02 1.36 16.55
C MET A 390 1.44 0.70 17.86
N ASP A 391 0.44 0.33 18.65
CA ASP A 391 0.53 -0.72 19.65
C ASP A 391 0.14 -2.04 18.99
N TRP A 392 1.03 -3.03 19.11
CA TRP A 392 0.90 -4.32 18.45
C TRP A 392 0.61 -5.43 19.45
N LYS A 393 -0.33 -6.31 19.09
CA LYS A 393 -0.66 -7.51 19.85
C LYS A 393 -0.67 -8.73 18.93
N PHE A 394 0.01 -9.79 19.35
CA PHE A 394 -0.04 -11.08 18.67
C PHE A 394 -1.29 -11.83 19.12
N LEU A 395 -2.14 -12.22 18.16
CA LEU A 395 -3.37 -12.96 18.43
C LEU A 395 -3.21 -14.47 18.23
N GLY A 396 -2.14 -14.90 17.56
CA GLY A 396 -1.83 -16.31 17.35
C GLY A 396 -1.46 -16.62 15.90
N GLU A 397 -1.32 -17.92 15.63
CA GLU A 397 -1.14 -18.45 14.28
C GLU A 397 -2.45 -19.09 13.82
N ARG A 398 -2.77 -18.96 12.54
CA ARG A 398 -3.95 -19.59 11.93
C ARG A 398 -3.62 -20.12 10.54
N THR A 399 -4.42 -21.07 10.09
CA THR A 399 -4.56 -21.40 8.66
C THR A 399 -5.74 -20.62 8.11
N ILE A 400 -5.52 -19.81 7.08
CA ILE A 400 -6.61 -19.11 6.36
C ILE A 400 -6.43 -19.25 4.84
N LEU A 401 -7.48 -19.04 4.08
CA LEU A 401 -7.37 -18.95 2.62
C LEU A 401 -6.71 -17.62 2.22
N GLY A 402 -5.71 -17.70 1.34
CA GLY A 402 -5.04 -16.53 0.76
C GLY A 402 -4.83 -16.70 -0.75
N ALA A 403 -4.92 -15.59 -1.49
CA ALA A 403 -4.72 -15.55 -2.93
C ALA A 403 -3.29 -15.10 -3.28
N VAL A 404 -2.31 -16.01 -3.08
CA VAL A 404 -0.87 -15.71 -3.26
C VAL A 404 -0.24 -16.34 -4.50
N HIS A 405 -0.99 -17.17 -5.22
CA HIS A 405 -0.56 -17.84 -6.46
C HIS A 405 -1.54 -17.60 -7.61
N GLY A 406 -1.92 -16.34 -7.78
CA GLY A 406 -2.86 -15.88 -8.79
C GLY A 406 -2.49 -16.32 -10.21
N GLN A 407 -3.49 -16.73 -10.98
CA GLN A 407 -3.32 -17.29 -12.31
C GLN A 407 -3.61 -16.28 -13.42
N HIS A 408 -4.52 -15.33 -13.18
CA HIS A 408 -4.97 -14.39 -14.20
C HIS A 408 -4.19 -13.06 -14.14
N VAL A 409 -3.59 -12.70 -15.27
CA VAL A 409 -2.95 -11.41 -15.51
C VAL A 409 -3.36 -10.93 -16.92
N PRO A 410 -4.16 -9.85 -17.05
CA PRO A 410 -4.76 -9.06 -15.97
C PRO A 410 -5.74 -9.88 -15.12
N VAL A 411 -6.11 -9.34 -13.97
CA VAL A 411 -7.09 -9.97 -13.07
C VAL A 411 -8.42 -10.23 -13.79
N LYS A 412 -9.03 -11.37 -13.46
CA LYS A 412 -10.39 -11.69 -13.85
C LYS A 412 -11.35 -11.37 -12.70
N TRP A 413 -12.40 -10.58 -12.94
CA TRP A 413 -13.44 -10.29 -11.97
C TRP A 413 -14.59 -11.33 -12.04
N GLN A 414 -15.26 -11.59 -10.92
CA GLN A 414 -16.39 -12.51 -10.83
C GLN A 414 -17.67 -11.89 -11.33
N GLU A 415 -18.48 -12.67 -12.05
CA GLU A 415 -19.80 -12.29 -12.53
C GLU A 415 -20.91 -12.92 -11.66
N PRO A 416 -21.90 -12.18 -11.16
CA PRO A 416 -22.21 -10.80 -11.51
C PRO A 416 -21.53 -9.75 -10.64
N GLU A 417 -20.80 -10.11 -9.58
CA GLU A 417 -20.35 -9.17 -8.53
C GLU A 417 -19.51 -8.00 -9.06
N ASP A 418 -18.56 -8.26 -9.94
CA ASP A 418 -17.66 -7.27 -10.55
C ASP A 418 -16.89 -6.37 -9.54
N TRP A 419 -16.63 -6.90 -8.35
CA TRP A 419 -15.73 -6.31 -7.34
C TRP A 419 -14.85 -7.37 -6.65
N ALA A 420 -15.20 -8.64 -6.81
CA ALA A 420 -14.49 -9.81 -6.29
C ALA A 420 -13.66 -10.45 -7.42
N PHE A 421 -12.38 -10.74 -7.19
CA PHE A 421 -11.58 -11.43 -8.22
C PHE A 421 -11.89 -12.94 -8.29
N ASP A 422 -11.89 -13.48 -9.51
CA ASP A 422 -12.05 -14.89 -9.85
C ASP A 422 -10.68 -15.57 -10.02
N ASP A 423 -10.05 -15.93 -8.91
CA ASP A 423 -8.77 -16.61 -8.93
C ASP A 423 -8.70 -17.74 -7.90
N VAL A 424 -7.56 -18.42 -7.84
CA VAL A 424 -7.30 -19.55 -6.97
C VAL A 424 -6.77 -19.06 -5.63
N TRP A 425 -7.37 -19.60 -4.57
CA TRP A 425 -6.97 -19.39 -3.19
C TRP A 425 -6.42 -20.68 -2.63
N GLU A 426 -5.52 -20.58 -1.67
CA GLU A 426 -4.91 -21.75 -1.03
C GLU A 426 -4.83 -21.56 0.48
N PRO A 427 -4.85 -22.65 1.27
CA PRO A 427 -4.57 -22.57 2.70
C PRO A 427 -3.16 -22.04 2.96
N ARG A 428 -3.07 -20.97 3.74
CA ARG A 428 -1.84 -20.29 4.12
C ARG A 428 -1.71 -20.28 5.64
N GLN A 429 -0.54 -20.64 6.15
CA GLN A 429 -0.23 -20.38 7.55
C GLN A 429 0.11 -18.90 7.73
N VAL A 430 -0.59 -18.24 8.64
CA VAL A 430 -0.43 -16.80 8.89
C VAL A 430 -0.19 -16.49 10.36
N TYR A 431 0.55 -15.41 10.60
CA TYR A 431 0.51 -14.69 11.88
C TYR A 431 -0.68 -13.75 11.89
N VAL A 432 -1.43 -13.72 12.99
CA VAL A 432 -2.54 -12.79 13.19
C VAL A 432 -2.12 -11.70 14.16
N ILE A 433 -2.12 -10.45 13.69
CA ILE A 433 -1.64 -9.29 14.45
C ILE A 433 -2.75 -8.26 14.59
N GLU A 434 -3.03 -7.83 15.81
CA GLU A 434 -3.84 -6.65 16.09
C GLU A 434 -2.95 -5.41 16.18
N GLY A 435 -3.34 -4.33 15.49
CA GLY A 435 -2.68 -3.03 15.53
C GLY A 435 -3.65 -1.91 15.91
N VAL A 436 -3.29 -1.12 16.92
CA VAL A 436 -4.03 0.07 17.36
C VAL A 436 -3.13 1.28 17.22
N SER A 437 -3.60 2.35 16.59
CA SER A 437 -2.76 3.55 16.41
C SER A 437 -2.58 4.32 17.71
N LYS A 438 -1.35 4.76 17.95
CA LYS A 438 -1.01 5.72 19.02
C LYS A 438 -1.46 7.14 18.69
N LEU A 439 -1.88 7.40 17.45
CA LEU A 439 -2.32 8.72 16.99
C LEU A 439 -3.83 8.90 17.18
N PRO A 440 -4.29 9.91 17.94
CA PRO A 440 -5.72 10.09 18.21
C PRO A 440 -6.54 10.45 16.96
N GLN A 441 -5.92 11.08 15.95
CA GLN A 441 -6.55 11.47 14.69
C GLN A 441 -6.55 10.36 13.63
N TYR A 442 -5.97 9.20 13.91
CA TYR A 442 -6.01 8.07 12.97
C TYR A 442 -7.46 7.68 12.68
N ALA A 443 -7.80 7.36 11.44
CA ALA A 443 -9.18 7.15 11.04
C ALA A 443 -9.81 5.91 11.72
N TYR A 444 -9.00 4.86 11.88
CA TYR A 444 -9.45 3.53 12.31
C TYR A 444 -9.30 3.31 13.82
N GLY A 445 -10.18 2.50 14.39
CA GLY A 445 -10.08 2.05 15.79
C GLY A 445 -9.00 0.99 15.97
N LYS A 446 -9.01 -0.05 15.12
CA LYS A 446 -7.97 -1.08 15.07
C LYS A 446 -7.90 -1.79 13.72
N ARG A 447 -6.83 -2.55 13.50
CA ARG A 447 -6.65 -3.46 12.36
C ARG A 447 -6.33 -4.87 12.86
N ILE A 448 -6.84 -5.88 12.18
CA ILE A 448 -6.42 -7.28 12.31
C ILE A 448 -5.77 -7.67 10.99
N ILE A 449 -4.47 -7.96 11.03
CA ILE A 449 -3.62 -8.17 9.86
C ILE A 449 -3.22 -9.64 9.82
N PHE A 450 -3.43 -10.28 8.67
CA PHE A 450 -3.08 -11.68 8.45
C PHE A 450 -1.84 -11.76 7.55
N ILE A 451 -0.70 -12.11 8.14
CA ILE A 451 0.62 -12.09 7.48
C ILE A 451 1.07 -13.50 7.18
N ASP A 452 1.25 -13.83 5.89
CA ASP A 452 1.75 -15.12 5.44
C ASP A 452 3.16 -15.42 5.99
N LYS A 453 3.35 -16.62 6.54
CA LYS A 453 4.61 -17.03 7.18
C LYS A 453 5.75 -17.29 6.20
N GLU A 454 5.47 -17.56 4.93
CA GLU A 454 6.50 -17.85 3.92
C GLU A 454 6.84 -16.59 3.11
N GLY A 455 5.82 -15.94 2.55
CA GLY A 455 5.95 -14.77 1.68
C GLY A 455 6.08 -13.45 2.42
N TRP A 456 5.81 -13.38 3.72
CA TRP A 456 5.79 -12.13 4.50
C TRP A 456 4.92 -11.04 3.85
N VAL A 457 3.79 -11.45 3.29
CA VAL A 457 2.79 -10.57 2.66
C VAL A 457 1.49 -10.62 3.44
N VAL A 458 0.74 -9.52 3.42
CA VAL A 458 -0.62 -9.50 3.95
C VAL A 458 -1.57 -10.14 2.94
N THR A 459 -2.24 -11.22 3.36
CA THR A 459 -3.29 -11.88 2.57
C THR A 459 -4.59 -11.09 2.64
N SER A 460 -5.00 -10.72 3.85
CA SER A 460 -6.10 -9.80 4.13
C SER A 460 -5.83 -8.94 5.36
N SER A 461 -6.49 -7.77 5.43
CA SER A 461 -6.54 -6.93 6.62
C SER A 461 -7.98 -6.51 6.90
N ASP A 462 -8.45 -6.82 8.10
CA ASP A 462 -9.76 -6.41 8.58
C ASP A 462 -9.60 -5.15 9.43
N ILE A 463 -10.34 -4.09 9.09
CA ILE A 463 -10.18 -2.76 9.65
C ILE A 463 -11.47 -2.37 10.35
N TYR A 464 -11.37 -2.01 11.63
CA TYR A 464 -12.51 -1.75 12.50
C TYR A 464 -12.59 -0.27 12.85
N ASP A 465 -13.82 0.24 12.98
CA ASP A 465 -14.07 1.58 13.47
C ASP A 465 -13.84 1.70 14.99
N ARG A 466 -14.06 2.89 15.54
CA ARG A 466 -13.91 3.16 16.99
C ARG A 466 -14.99 2.49 17.86
N ALA A 467 -16.10 2.05 17.26
CA ALA A 467 -17.15 1.29 17.94
C ALA A 467 -16.85 -0.23 17.91
N GLY A 468 -15.75 -0.65 17.28
CA GLY A 468 -15.35 -2.05 17.16
C GLY A 468 -16.12 -2.81 16.08
N GLN A 469 -16.84 -2.12 15.19
CA GLN A 469 -17.52 -2.74 14.06
C GLN A 469 -16.57 -2.87 12.88
N LEU A 470 -16.72 -3.95 12.10
CA LEU A 470 -16.00 -4.09 10.84
C LEU A 470 -16.38 -2.92 9.94
N TRP A 471 -15.37 -2.23 9.41
CA TRP A 471 -15.56 -1.09 8.53
C TRP A 471 -14.98 -1.36 7.15
N LYS A 472 -13.70 -1.73 7.09
CA LYS A 472 -13.03 -1.99 5.80
C LYS A 472 -12.33 -3.32 5.75
N VAL A 473 -12.27 -3.90 4.55
CA VAL A 473 -11.55 -5.15 4.29
C VAL A 473 -10.60 -4.92 3.12
N TRP A 474 -9.32 -5.12 3.35
CA TRP A 474 -8.31 -5.08 2.29
C TRP A 474 -7.91 -6.50 1.90
N VAL A 475 -7.94 -6.81 0.61
CA VAL A 475 -7.54 -8.11 0.05
C VAL A 475 -6.60 -7.87 -1.14
N ASN A 476 -5.48 -8.62 -1.17
CA ASN A 476 -4.57 -8.60 -2.31
C ASN A 476 -4.67 -9.91 -3.09
N LEU A 477 -4.71 -9.83 -4.42
CA LEU A 477 -4.36 -10.94 -5.30
C LEU A 477 -2.88 -10.82 -5.66
N ARG A 478 -2.08 -11.81 -5.27
CA ARG A 478 -0.65 -11.87 -5.58
C ARG A 478 -0.30 -13.11 -6.38
N SER A 479 0.84 -13.09 -7.06
CA SER A 479 1.51 -14.29 -7.57
C SER A 479 3.00 -14.25 -7.27
N PHE A 480 3.62 -15.42 -7.10
CA PHE A 480 5.07 -15.60 -7.06
C PHE A 480 5.49 -16.32 -8.34
N LYS A 481 6.17 -15.59 -9.23
CA LYS A 481 6.55 -16.05 -10.58
C LYS A 481 7.85 -15.40 -11.02
N ARG A 482 8.53 -15.99 -12.01
CA ARG A 482 9.75 -15.42 -12.62
C ARG A 482 9.48 -14.35 -13.67
N GLU A 483 8.26 -14.28 -14.19
CA GLU A 483 7.84 -13.27 -15.16
C GLU A 483 6.43 -12.79 -14.81
N VAL A 484 6.18 -11.48 -14.96
CA VAL A 484 4.87 -10.87 -14.65
C VAL A 484 3.79 -11.40 -15.59
N ILE A 485 4.13 -11.39 -16.87
CA ILE A 485 3.32 -11.90 -17.98
C ILE A 485 4.15 -12.92 -18.78
N PRO A 486 3.50 -13.92 -19.41
CA PRO A 486 4.21 -14.88 -20.24
C PRO A 486 5.00 -14.19 -21.36
N GLY A 487 6.30 -14.49 -21.46
CA GLY A 487 7.15 -13.92 -22.51
C GLY A 487 7.65 -12.50 -22.24
N ALA A 488 7.54 -12.01 -20.99
CA ALA A 488 8.14 -10.74 -20.58
C ALA A 488 9.63 -10.68 -20.96
N LYS A 489 10.04 -9.52 -21.47
CA LYS A 489 11.39 -9.17 -21.90
C LYS A 489 12.17 -8.51 -20.78
N LEU A 490 11.57 -7.53 -20.08
CA LEU A 490 12.26 -6.76 -19.04
C LEU A 490 11.97 -7.30 -17.64
N SER A 491 10.69 -7.56 -17.34
CA SER A 491 10.19 -8.06 -16.06
C SER A 491 10.36 -9.60 -15.91
N ARG A 492 11.56 -10.10 -16.23
CA ARG A 492 11.96 -11.51 -16.11
C ARG A 492 13.12 -11.64 -15.11
N TYR A 493 12.97 -12.54 -14.14
CA TYR A 493 13.87 -12.69 -12.99
C TYR A 493 14.41 -14.12 -12.87
N SER A 494 15.56 -14.27 -12.23
CA SER A 494 16.17 -15.59 -11.93
C SER A 494 15.40 -16.37 -10.88
N ASP A 495 14.88 -15.66 -9.88
CA ASP A 495 14.07 -16.16 -8.77
C ASP A 495 12.61 -15.75 -8.96
N GLU A 496 11.69 -16.41 -8.27
CA GLU A 496 10.29 -15.96 -8.24
C GLU A 496 10.16 -14.66 -7.45
N MET A 497 9.48 -13.68 -8.03
CA MET A 497 9.17 -12.39 -7.41
C MET A 497 7.67 -12.31 -7.10
N GLY A 498 7.31 -11.63 -6.01
CA GLY A 498 5.93 -11.44 -5.61
C GLY A 498 5.26 -10.26 -6.33
N PHE A 499 4.38 -10.51 -7.30
CA PHE A 499 3.63 -9.48 -8.01
C PHE A 499 2.22 -9.33 -7.44
N THR A 500 1.74 -8.09 -7.29
CA THR A 500 0.32 -7.83 -7.01
C THR A 500 -0.42 -7.67 -8.33
N HIS A 501 -1.51 -8.42 -8.52
CA HIS A 501 -2.33 -8.38 -9.72
C HIS A 501 -3.69 -7.72 -9.53
N ALA A 502 -4.19 -7.70 -8.29
CA ALA A 502 -5.37 -6.94 -7.95
C ALA A 502 -5.38 -6.54 -6.48
N ILE A 503 -6.14 -5.49 -6.20
CA ILE A 503 -6.45 -4.99 -4.88
C ILE A 503 -7.97 -4.87 -4.78
N VAL A 504 -8.53 -5.28 -3.65
CA VAL A 504 -9.94 -5.00 -3.31
C VAL A 504 -9.96 -4.37 -1.92
N CYS A 505 -10.54 -3.18 -1.82
CA CYS A 505 -10.87 -2.52 -0.56
C CYS A 505 -12.41 -2.44 -0.47
N LEU A 506 -13.00 -3.17 0.47
CA LEU A 506 -14.44 -3.14 0.74
C LEU A 506 -14.72 -2.14 1.86
N ASP A 507 -15.75 -1.33 1.74
CA ASP A 507 -16.39 -0.60 2.84
C ASP A 507 -17.72 -1.30 3.18
N THR A 508 -17.72 -2.03 4.29
CA THR A 508 -18.85 -2.88 4.70
C THR A 508 -19.99 -2.07 5.30
N GLN A 509 -19.75 -0.82 5.67
CA GLN A 509 -20.76 0.06 6.28
C GLN A 509 -21.50 0.87 5.23
N LEU A 510 -20.81 1.27 4.16
CA LEU A 510 -21.40 1.98 3.03
C LEU A 510 -21.86 1.07 1.89
N LEU A 511 -21.53 -0.23 1.95
CA LEU A 511 -21.74 -1.17 0.85
C LEU A 511 -21.11 -0.62 -0.43
N HIS A 512 -19.83 -0.30 -0.33
CA HIS A 512 -19.02 0.31 -1.37
C HIS A 512 -17.71 -0.46 -1.52
N ALA A 513 -17.08 -0.38 -2.70
CA ALA A 513 -15.80 -1.03 -2.94
C ALA A 513 -14.93 -0.22 -3.89
N THR A 514 -13.62 -0.32 -3.66
CA THR A 514 -12.59 0.05 -4.61
C THR A 514 -11.87 -1.21 -5.06
N LYS A 515 -11.89 -1.50 -6.36
CA LYS A 515 -11.14 -2.58 -6.98
C LYS A 515 -10.05 -1.99 -7.89
N ALA A 516 -8.86 -2.58 -7.93
CA ALA A 516 -7.78 -2.16 -8.83
C ALA A 516 -7.16 -3.36 -9.53
N ALA A 517 -6.78 -3.21 -10.81
CA ALA A 517 -6.08 -4.24 -11.57
C ALA A 517 -4.66 -3.77 -11.94
N LEU A 518 -3.67 -4.64 -11.72
CA LEU A 518 -2.26 -4.35 -11.94
C LEU A 518 -1.62 -5.50 -12.77
N PRO A 519 -1.46 -5.40 -14.10
CA PRO A 519 -1.81 -4.28 -15.00
C PRO A 519 -3.30 -3.96 -15.06
N SER A 520 -3.61 -2.76 -15.57
CA SER A 520 -4.95 -2.41 -15.98
C SER A 520 -5.55 -3.47 -16.91
N THR A 521 -6.86 -3.68 -16.77
CA THR A 521 -7.62 -4.55 -17.67
C THR A 521 -7.66 -4.04 -19.13
N HIS A 522 -7.33 -2.77 -19.34
CA HIS A 522 -7.22 -2.10 -20.64
C HIS A 522 -5.84 -2.24 -21.30
N SER A 523 -4.80 -2.61 -20.55
CA SER A 523 -3.40 -2.73 -21.00
C SER A 523 -2.95 -4.19 -21.13
N GLN A 524 -3.75 -5.03 -21.79
CA GLN A 524 -3.46 -6.46 -21.89
C GLN A 524 -2.16 -6.75 -22.63
N GLY A 525 -1.26 -7.47 -21.96
CA GLY A 525 0.04 -7.88 -22.52
C GLY A 525 1.14 -6.84 -22.39
N GLU A 526 0.89 -5.69 -21.74
CA GLU A 526 1.93 -4.71 -21.43
C GLU A 526 2.69 -5.12 -20.16
N GLU A 527 4.02 -4.99 -20.22
CA GLU A 527 4.85 -5.06 -19.02
C GLU A 527 4.69 -3.76 -18.24
N CYS A 528 4.32 -3.88 -16.97
CA CYS A 528 4.02 -2.72 -16.14
C CYS A 528 4.50 -2.86 -14.69
N LEU A 529 4.98 -4.04 -14.28
CA LEU A 529 5.46 -4.30 -12.93
C LEU A 529 6.95 -4.65 -12.96
N TYR A 530 7.75 -3.84 -12.29
CA TYR A 530 9.20 -3.95 -12.30
C TYR A 530 9.74 -3.90 -10.87
N TYR A 531 10.70 -4.77 -10.59
CA TYR A 531 11.44 -4.81 -9.35
C TYR A 531 12.92 -4.66 -9.65
N ASN A 532 13.63 -3.90 -8.81
CA ASN A 532 15.09 -3.86 -8.80
C ASN A 532 15.69 -3.49 -10.16
N MET A 533 15.06 -2.56 -10.87
CA MET A 533 15.47 -2.11 -12.21
C MET A 533 16.10 -0.72 -12.21
N GLY A 534 15.83 0.10 -11.19
CA GLY A 534 16.36 1.47 -11.07
C GLY A 534 16.19 2.28 -12.35
N ASP A 535 17.29 2.89 -12.82
CA ASP A 535 17.30 3.74 -14.02
C ASP A 535 16.83 3.03 -15.31
N LYS A 536 16.86 1.68 -15.38
CA LYS A 536 16.42 0.94 -16.57
C LYS A 536 14.93 1.15 -16.88
N VAL A 537 14.14 1.47 -15.86
CA VAL A 537 12.70 1.82 -15.98
C VAL A 537 12.46 3.30 -15.69
N GLY A 538 13.50 4.12 -15.83
CA GLY A 538 13.44 5.57 -15.59
C GLY A 538 13.20 5.94 -14.12
N LEU A 539 13.51 5.05 -13.16
CA LEU A 539 13.37 5.37 -11.74
C LEU A 539 14.61 6.09 -11.21
N SER A 540 14.51 7.40 -11.05
CA SER A 540 15.52 8.24 -10.39
C SER A 540 14.99 8.83 -9.07
N GLU A 541 15.89 9.36 -8.23
CA GLU A 541 15.48 10.09 -7.02
C GLU A 541 14.63 11.32 -7.31
N GLU A 542 14.81 11.94 -8.48
CA GLU A 542 14.09 13.14 -8.90
C GLU A 542 12.59 12.88 -9.04
N PHE A 543 12.19 11.67 -9.45
CA PHE A 543 10.79 11.24 -9.56
C PHE A 543 9.98 11.45 -8.26
N PHE A 544 10.67 11.40 -7.13
CA PHE A 544 10.05 11.55 -5.81
C PHE A 544 10.03 12.99 -5.30
N SER A 545 10.64 13.93 -6.02
CA SER A 545 10.69 15.33 -5.62
C SER A 545 9.34 16.03 -5.76
N VAL A 546 9.10 17.07 -4.95
CA VAL A 546 7.91 17.92 -5.10
C VAL A 546 7.92 18.65 -6.45
N ALA A 547 9.09 18.96 -7.01
CA ALA A 547 9.21 19.60 -8.31
C ALA A 547 8.72 18.68 -9.43
N HIS A 548 9.19 17.42 -9.46
CA HIS A 548 8.73 16.43 -10.43
C HIS A 548 7.24 16.13 -10.26
N LEU A 549 6.74 16.07 -9.03
CA LEU A 549 5.30 15.90 -8.77
C LEU A 549 4.45 17.03 -9.39
N ILE A 550 4.94 18.28 -9.34
CA ILE A 550 4.26 19.43 -9.96
C ILE A 550 4.35 19.34 -11.48
N GLU A 551 5.53 19.03 -12.02
CA GLU A 551 5.78 18.92 -13.46
C GLU A 551 4.92 17.82 -14.12
N ALA A 552 4.88 16.63 -13.50
CA ALA A 552 4.09 15.50 -14.00
C ALA A 552 2.57 15.76 -13.95
N GLY A 553 2.11 16.74 -13.16
CA GLY A 553 0.70 17.09 -13.07
C GLY A 553 0.25 18.20 -14.02
N HIS A 554 1.13 18.68 -14.91
CA HIS A 554 0.82 19.61 -15.99
C HIS A 554 0.55 18.88 -17.30
#